data_AF-A0A6L4AH22-F1
#
_entry.id   AF-A0A6L4AH22-F1
#
_cell.length_a   1.000
_cell.length_b   1.000
_cell.length_c   1.000
_cell.angle_alpha   90.00
_cell.angle_beta   90.00
_cell.angle_gamma   90.00
#
_symmetry.space_group_name_H-M   'P 1'
#
loop_
_entity.id
_entity.type
_entity.pdbx_description
1 polymer ?
#
loop_
_entity_poly.entity_id
_entity_poly.type
_entity_poly.pdbx_seq_one_letter_code
_entity_poly.pdbx_strand_id
1 'polypeptide(L)'
;MNHSLMLADVLVMDQSSYNKWVEQKIADLQDPVAVGQTLAAPCLTCHSLDGSRIVGPTWEELYGSEVPIEGEGNILADESYILDSIVNPNAQIHQGYPAGVMPQTYGSTFSEVQLGQLLAFIKSQSEIGRQELEAESPAGEEEAPEADLQVGAVVN
;
A
#
# COMPACT_ATOMS: atom_id res chain seq x y z
N MET A 1 22.96 -30.95 16.43
CA MET A 1 21.52 -30.78 16.15
C MET A 1 20.83 -30.67 17.51
N ASN A 2 20.60 -29.45 18.00
CA ASN A 2 20.19 -29.17 19.39
C ASN A 2 18.67 -29.12 19.49
N HIS A 3 18.04 -30.28 19.67
CA HIS A 3 16.58 -30.41 19.79
C HIS A 3 16.03 -29.68 21.04
N SER A 4 16.85 -29.53 22.08
CA SER A 4 16.51 -28.88 23.35
C SER A 4 16.41 -27.35 23.30
N LEU A 5 16.68 -26.73 22.15
CA LEU A 5 16.57 -25.28 21.96
C LEU A 5 15.34 -24.88 21.12
N MET A 6 14.44 -25.82 20.81
CA MET A 6 13.17 -25.54 20.12
C MET A 6 12.11 -25.06 21.13
N LEU A 7 12.38 -23.98 21.84
CA LEU A 7 11.42 -23.33 22.73
C LEU A 7 10.48 -22.46 21.90
N ALA A 8 9.20 -22.48 22.23
CA ALA A 8 8.20 -21.60 21.66
C ALA A 8 7.33 -21.06 22.79
N ASP A 9 7.08 -19.76 22.76
CA ASP A 9 6.20 -19.11 23.73
C ASP A 9 4.74 -19.24 23.28
N VAL A 10 3.86 -19.47 24.25
CA VAL A 10 2.41 -19.50 24.05
C VAL A 10 1.80 -18.31 24.80
N LEU A 11 1.38 -17.30 24.04
CA LEU A 11 0.65 -16.14 24.56
C LEU A 11 -0.85 -16.46 24.62
N VAL A 12 -1.40 -16.59 25.83
CA VAL A 12 -2.84 -16.81 26.05
C VAL A 12 -3.53 -15.46 26.25
N MET A 13 -4.58 -15.20 25.46
CA MET A 13 -5.38 -13.97 25.51
C MET A 13 -6.88 -14.28 25.37
N ASP A 14 -7.75 -13.31 25.66
CA ASP A 14 -9.19 -13.47 25.43
C ASP A 14 -9.53 -13.49 23.93
N GLN A 15 -10.69 -14.07 23.58
CA GLN A 15 -11.07 -14.30 22.18
C GLN A 15 -11.17 -13.00 21.35
N SER A 16 -11.61 -11.89 21.95
CA SER A 16 -11.72 -10.61 21.24
C SER A 16 -10.33 -10.03 20.95
N SER A 17 -9.41 -10.11 21.91
CA SER A 17 -8.02 -9.68 21.73
C SER A 17 -7.28 -10.56 20.73
N TYR A 18 -7.52 -11.87 20.74
CA TYR A 18 -6.98 -12.80 19.75
C TYR A 18 -7.43 -12.44 18.33
N ASN A 19 -8.72 -12.19 18.13
CA ASN A 19 -9.24 -11.85 16.80
C ASN A 19 -8.60 -10.56 16.27
N LYS A 20 -8.47 -9.53 17.10
CA LYS A 20 -7.79 -8.28 16.71
C LYS A 20 -6.32 -8.50 16.38
N TRP A 21 -5.62 -9.30 17.18
CA TRP A 21 -4.21 -9.64 16.95
C TRP A 21 -4.02 -10.44 15.65
N VAL A 22 -4.89 -11.40 15.37
CA VAL A 22 -4.88 -12.17 14.12
C VAL A 22 -5.22 -11.29 12.92
N GLU A 23 -6.24 -10.44 13.01
CA GLU A 23 -6.62 -9.51 11.94
C GLU A 23 -5.47 -8.56 11.62
N GLN A 24 -4.84 -7.98 12.64
CA GLN A 24 -3.66 -7.15 12.48
C GLN A 24 -2.50 -7.94 11.87
N LYS A 25 -2.19 -9.14 12.37
CA LYS A 25 -1.11 -9.95 11.83
C LYS A 25 -1.37 -10.40 10.40
N ILE A 26 -2.60 -10.73 10.04
CA ILE A 26 -2.95 -11.05 8.64
C ILE A 26 -2.78 -9.82 7.75
N ALA A 27 -3.16 -8.63 8.23
CA ALA A 27 -2.94 -7.38 7.51
C ALA A 27 -1.44 -7.06 7.36
N ASP A 28 -0.66 -7.22 8.43
CA ASP A 28 0.80 -7.00 8.43
C ASP A 28 1.54 -8.02 7.54
N LEU A 29 1.01 -9.25 7.41
CA LEU A 29 1.58 -10.32 6.58
C LEU A 29 1.20 -10.19 5.10
N GLN A 30 0.24 -9.32 4.76
CA GLN A 30 -0.13 -9.08 3.37
C GLN A 30 0.77 -7.98 2.81
N ASP A 31 1.65 -8.36 1.88
CA ASP A 31 2.42 -7.41 1.08
C ASP A 31 1.46 -6.37 0.43
N PRO A 32 1.54 -5.09 0.83
CA PRO A 32 0.62 -4.07 0.33
C PRO A 32 0.71 -3.89 -1.18
N VAL A 33 1.88 -4.16 -1.78
CA VAL A 33 2.07 -4.13 -3.24
C VAL A 33 1.29 -5.26 -3.90
N ALA A 34 1.35 -6.48 -3.36
CA ALA A 34 0.62 -7.63 -3.89
C ALA A 34 -0.91 -7.47 -3.77
N VAL A 35 -1.39 -6.92 -2.66
CA VAL A 35 -2.82 -6.61 -2.51
C VAL A 35 -3.23 -5.49 -3.47
N GLY A 36 -2.44 -4.42 -3.54
CA GLY A 36 -2.65 -3.32 -4.48
C GLY A 36 -2.70 -3.78 -5.93
N GLN A 37 -1.84 -4.70 -6.34
CA GLN A 37 -1.85 -5.30 -7.67
C GLN A 37 -3.18 -6.00 -7.97
N THR A 38 -3.73 -6.72 -6.99
CA THR A 38 -5.02 -7.38 -7.12
C THR A 38 -6.16 -6.37 -7.26
N LEU A 39 -6.15 -5.32 -6.44
CA LEU A 39 -7.12 -4.22 -6.50
C LEU A 39 -7.03 -3.43 -7.81
N ALA A 40 -5.84 -3.33 -8.39
CA ALA A 40 -5.57 -2.57 -9.60
C ALA A 40 -6.01 -3.26 -10.90
N ALA A 41 -6.37 -4.55 -10.87
CA ALA A 41 -6.80 -5.30 -12.05
C ALA A 41 -7.82 -4.55 -12.96
N PRO A 42 -8.91 -3.93 -12.45
CA PRO A 42 -9.79 -3.10 -13.28
C PRO A 42 -9.12 -1.84 -13.83
N CYS A 43 -8.21 -1.21 -13.08
CA CYS A 43 -7.45 -0.02 -13.50
C CYS A 43 -6.56 -0.31 -14.71
N LEU A 44 -5.96 -1.50 -14.76
CA LEU A 44 -5.05 -1.93 -15.82
C LEU A 44 -5.73 -2.13 -17.19
N THR A 45 -7.06 -2.05 -17.27
CA THR A 45 -7.77 -1.98 -18.55
C THR A 45 -7.52 -0.62 -19.24
N CYS A 46 -7.27 0.43 -18.45
CA CYS A 46 -7.09 1.80 -18.93
C CYS A 46 -5.69 2.35 -18.66
N HIS A 47 -4.93 1.82 -17.71
CA HIS A 47 -3.58 2.25 -17.39
C HIS A 47 -2.57 1.15 -17.69
N SER A 48 -1.51 1.47 -18.43
CA SER A 48 -0.44 0.53 -18.73
C SER A 48 0.66 0.59 -17.67
N LEU A 49 1.48 -0.47 -17.62
CA LEU A 49 2.66 -0.55 -16.75
C LEU A 49 3.98 -0.53 -17.55
N ASP A 50 3.90 -0.42 -18.88
CA ASP A 50 5.01 -0.61 -19.82
C ASP A 50 5.28 0.63 -20.69
N GLY A 51 4.78 1.78 -20.26
CA GLY A 51 4.92 3.04 -20.99
C GLY A 51 3.94 3.21 -22.15
N SER A 52 3.20 2.16 -22.54
CA SER A 52 2.30 2.25 -23.69
C SER A 52 1.13 3.20 -23.43
N ARG A 53 0.78 4.02 -24.43
CA ARG A 53 -0.41 4.87 -24.36
C ARG A 53 -1.64 4.07 -24.74
N ILE A 54 -2.60 3.99 -23.83
CA ILE A 54 -3.91 3.36 -24.06
C ILE A 54 -5.04 4.36 -23.78
N VAL A 55 -6.02 4.01 -22.94
CA VAL A 55 -7.14 4.89 -22.59
C VAL A 55 -6.72 6.00 -21.63
N GLY A 56 -5.90 5.66 -20.63
CA GLY A 56 -5.31 6.55 -19.64
C GLY A 56 -3.77 6.56 -19.72
N PRO A 57 -3.12 7.44 -18.94
CA PRO A 57 -1.66 7.51 -18.85
C PRO A 57 -1.05 6.23 -18.26
N THR A 58 0.21 5.98 -18.59
CA THR A 58 0.98 4.87 -18.01
C THR A 58 1.31 5.12 -16.54
N TRP A 59 1.51 4.06 -15.77
CA TRP A 59 2.09 4.11 -14.42
C TRP A 59 3.59 3.82 -14.42
N GLU A 60 4.18 3.43 -15.56
CA GLU A 60 5.63 3.21 -15.67
C GLU A 60 6.37 4.49 -15.25
N GLU A 61 7.22 4.37 -14.21
CA GLU A 61 8.01 5.46 -13.65
C GLU A 61 7.19 6.72 -13.29
N LEU A 62 5.90 6.56 -12.96
CA LEU A 62 4.99 7.65 -12.62
C LEU A 62 5.38 8.32 -11.30
N TYR A 63 5.49 7.53 -10.23
CA TYR A 63 5.70 8.07 -8.89
C TYR A 63 7.06 8.76 -8.78
N GLY A 64 7.04 10.04 -8.37
CA GLY A 64 8.21 10.91 -8.29
C GLY A 64 8.60 11.60 -9.61
N SER A 65 7.82 11.43 -10.69
CA SER A 65 8.02 12.14 -11.96
C SER A 65 7.25 13.47 -12.04
N GLU A 66 7.58 14.30 -13.02
CA GLU A 66 6.82 15.50 -13.37
C GLU A 66 5.76 15.16 -14.42
N VAL A 67 4.48 15.37 -14.09
CA VAL A 67 3.35 15.08 -14.98
C VAL A 67 2.73 16.37 -15.54
N PRO A 68 2.49 16.47 -16.85
CA PRO A 68 1.84 17.63 -17.44
C PRO A 68 0.33 17.58 -17.21
N ILE A 69 -0.23 18.65 -16.67
CA ILE A 69 -1.65 18.85 -16.39
C ILE A 69 -2.23 19.90 -17.33
N GLU A 70 -3.39 19.58 -17.90
CA GLU A 70 -4.10 20.45 -18.83
C GLU A 70 -4.39 21.81 -18.18
N GLY A 71 -3.76 22.87 -18.69
CA GLY A 71 -3.95 24.25 -18.21
C GLY A 71 -3.19 24.65 -16.94
N GLU A 72 -2.51 23.71 -16.27
CA GLU A 72 -1.83 23.96 -14.97
C GLU A 72 -0.30 23.79 -15.04
N GLY A 73 0.23 23.25 -16.14
CA GLY A 73 1.68 23.02 -16.30
C GLY A 73 2.10 21.68 -15.72
N ASN A 74 3.34 21.56 -15.26
CA ASN A 74 3.84 20.31 -14.68
C ASN A 74 3.69 20.31 -13.16
N ILE A 75 3.32 19.16 -12.61
CA ILE A 75 3.28 18.91 -11.16
C ILE A 75 4.02 17.62 -10.82
N LEU A 76 4.48 17.50 -9.59
CA LEU A 76 5.10 16.28 -9.07
C LEU A 76 4.03 15.21 -8.84
N ALA A 77 4.25 14.00 -9.38
CA ALA A 77 3.43 12.83 -9.11
C ALA A 77 3.79 12.20 -7.75
N ASP A 78 3.44 12.90 -6.67
CA ASP A 78 3.57 12.45 -5.29
C ASP A 78 2.34 11.65 -4.82
N GLU A 79 2.35 11.23 -3.55
CA GLU A 79 1.25 10.46 -2.96
C GLU A 79 -0.07 11.23 -2.97
N SER A 80 -0.02 12.54 -2.73
CA SER A 80 -1.22 13.38 -2.70
C SER A 80 -1.84 13.48 -4.09
N TYR A 81 -1.01 13.68 -5.12
CA TYR A 81 -1.46 13.72 -6.51
C TYR A 81 -2.11 12.40 -6.92
N ILE A 82 -1.46 11.27 -6.63
CA ILE A 82 -1.97 9.96 -7.04
C ILE A 82 -3.28 9.64 -6.33
N LEU A 83 -3.35 9.87 -5.01
CA LEU A 83 -4.57 9.64 -4.25
C LEU A 83 -5.71 10.56 -4.72
N ASP A 84 -5.43 11.86 -4.92
CA ASP A 84 -6.43 12.80 -5.44
C ASP A 84 -6.92 12.41 -6.84
N SER A 85 -6.02 11.96 -7.71
CA SER A 85 -6.37 11.45 -9.05
C SER A 85 -7.26 10.21 -9.00
N ILE A 86 -7.16 9.38 -7.95
CA ILE A 86 -8.05 8.23 -7.75
C ILE A 86 -9.41 8.68 -7.22
N VAL A 87 -9.44 9.53 -6.19
CA VAL A 87 -10.69 9.89 -5.51
C VAL A 87 -11.48 11.01 -6.20
N ASN A 88 -10.79 11.90 -6.92
CA ASN A 88 -11.32 13.04 -7.67
C ASN A 88 -10.76 13.08 -9.12
N PRO A 89 -11.08 12.11 -10.01
CA PRO A 89 -10.33 11.93 -11.26
C PRO A 89 -10.39 13.06 -12.30
N ASN A 90 -11.30 14.01 -12.14
CA ASN A 90 -11.41 15.19 -13.02
C ASN A 90 -10.84 16.47 -12.37
N ALA A 91 -10.28 16.40 -11.16
CA ALA A 91 -9.69 17.56 -10.50
C ALA A 91 -8.45 18.06 -11.26
N GLN A 92 -7.58 17.13 -11.68
CA GLN A 92 -6.37 17.41 -12.43
C GLN A 92 -6.25 16.42 -13.59
N ILE A 93 -6.43 16.92 -14.81
CA ILE A 93 -6.46 16.08 -16.00
C ILE A 93 -5.07 16.07 -16.64
N HIS A 94 -4.49 14.88 -16.76
CA HIS A 94 -3.23 14.72 -17.48
C HIS A 94 -3.37 15.24 -18.92
N GLN A 95 -2.43 16.08 -19.35
CA GLN A 95 -2.45 16.70 -20.67
C GLN A 95 -2.56 15.62 -21.77
N GLY A 96 -3.46 15.85 -22.71
CA GLY A 96 -3.70 14.94 -23.83
C GLY A 96 -4.63 13.76 -23.52
N TYR A 97 -5.20 13.65 -22.31
CA TYR A 97 -6.24 12.68 -21.98
C TYR A 97 -7.59 13.37 -21.74
N PRO A 98 -8.73 12.71 -22.07
CA PRO A 98 -10.06 13.29 -21.92
C PRO A 98 -10.58 13.24 -20.48
N ALA A 99 -11.30 14.29 -20.07
CA ALA A 99 -12.08 14.29 -18.84
C ALA A 99 -13.24 13.26 -18.89
N GLY A 100 -13.65 12.77 -17.72
CA GLY A 100 -14.86 11.95 -17.56
C GLY A 100 -14.72 10.49 -18.01
N VAL A 101 -13.51 10.04 -18.38
CA VAL A 101 -13.25 8.65 -18.73
C VAL A 101 -12.92 7.79 -17.51
N MET A 102 -12.16 8.33 -16.56
CA MET A 102 -11.89 7.63 -15.30
C MET A 102 -13.15 7.62 -14.41
N PRO A 103 -13.57 6.48 -13.85
CA PRO A 103 -14.76 6.40 -13.01
C PRO A 103 -14.72 7.32 -11.80
N GLN A 104 -15.76 8.16 -11.65
CA GLN A 104 -15.86 9.15 -10.57
C GLN A 104 -16.31 8.56 -9.22
N THR A 105 -16.41 7.22 -9.13
CA THR A 105 -16.96 6.51 -7.98
C THR A 105 -15.88 5.93 -7.06
N TYR A 106 -14.60 6.02 -7.42
CA TYR A 106 -13.55 5.31 -6.69
C TYR A 106 -13.34 5.85 -5.26
N GLY A 107 -13.55 7.13 -5.02
CA GLY A 107 -13.53 7.71 -3.66
C GLY A 107 -14.58 7.14 -2.70
N SER A 108 -15.64 6.49 -3.21
CA SER A 108 -16.62 5.75 -2.40
C SER A 108 -16.54 4.23 -2.57
N THR A 109 -15.76 3.75 -3.53
CA THR A 109 -15.59 2.32 -3.82
C THR A 109 -14.50 1.69 -2.96
N PHE A 110 -13.41 2.43 -2.73
CA PHE A 110 -12.26 1.94 -1.97
C PHE A 110 -12.22 2.54 -0.57
N SER A 111 -11.87 1.72 0.42
CA SER A 111 -11.53 2.21 1.76
C SER A 111 -10.15 2.88 1.77
N GLU A 112 -9.85 3.64 2.82
CA GLU A 112 -8.52 4.27 3.00
C GLU A 112 -7.37 3.24 2.94
N VAL A 113 -7.58 2.07 3.56
CA VAL A 113 -6.60 0.97 3.51
C VAL A 113 -6.39 0.47 2.08
N GLN A 114 -7.47 0.31 1.31
CA GLN A 114 -7.38 -0.13 -0.09
C GLN A 114 -6.73 0.92 -0.99
N LEU A 115 -6.97 2.21 -0.71
CA LEU A 115 -6.30 3.31 -1.41
C LEU A 115 -4.80 3.32 -1.12
N GLY A 116 -4.39 3.08 0.12
CA GLY A 116 -2.97 2.91 0.47
C GLY A 116 -2.32 1.72 -0.23
N GLN A 117 -3.02 0.59 -0.34
CA GLN A 117 -2.53 -0.59 -1.06
C GLN A 117 -2.41 -0.33 -2.57
N LEU A 118 -3.40 0.33 -3.19
CA LEU A 118 -3.31 0.78 -4.58
C LEU A 118 -2.13 1.73 -4.80
N LEU A 119 -1.94 2.70 -3.91
CA LEU A 119 -0.80 3.62 -3.95
C LEU A 119 0.52 2.86 -3.86
N ALA A 120 0.66 1.90 -2.93
CA ALA A 120 1.87 1.09 -2.82
C ALA A 120 2.17 0.33 -4.12
N PHE A 121 1.14 -0.24 -4.76
CA PHE A 121 1.32 -0.88 -6.06
C PHE A 121 1.76 0.11 -7.15
N ILE A 122 1.17 1.31 -7.23
CA ILE A 122 1.58 2.35 -8.19
C ILE A 122 3.03 2.81 -7.91
N LYS A 123 3.40 3.05 -6.64
CA LYS A 123 4.77 3.38 -6.22
C LYS A 123 5.76 2.32 -6.71
N SER A 124 5.43 1.04 -6.58
CA SER A 124 6.33 -0.05 -7.02
C SER A 124 6.65 -0.06 -8.53
N GLN A 125 5.88 0.68 -9.34
CA GLN A 125 6.12 0.84 -10.78
C GLN A 125 7.18 1.91 -11.11
N SER A 126 7.75 2.58 -10.11
CA SER A 126 8.89 3.49 -10.27
C SER A 126 10.06 3.11 -9.39
N GLU A 127 11.27 3.52 -9.79
CA GLU A 127 12.47 3.31 -9.00
C GLU A 127 12.42 4.04 -7.65
N ILE A 128 11.96 5.30 -7.67
CA ILE A 128 11.80 6.12 -6.46
C ILE A 128 10.82 5.44 -5.49
N GLY A 129 9.68 4.97 -6.00
CA GLY A 129 8.67 4.35 -5.15
C GLY A 129 9.13 3.02 -4.56
N ARG A 130 9.90 2.21 -5.30
CA ARG A 130 10.52 0.99 -4.74
C ARG A 130 11.50 1.29 -3.61
N GLN A 131 12.33 2.32 -3.75
CA GLN A 131 13.28 2.73 -2.72
C GLN A 131 12.58 3.20 -1.44
N GLU A 132 11.49 3.96 -1.57
CA GLU A 132 10.69 4.39 -0.42
C GLU A 132 9.98 3.22 0.27
N LEU A 133 9.36 2.32 -0.49
CA LEU A 133 8.70 1.13 0.06
C LEU A 133 9.68 0.22 0.81
N GLU A 134 10.92 0.11 0.34
CA GLU A 134 11.98 -0.63 1.02
C GLU A 134 12.42 0.06 2.31
N ALA A 135 12.54 1.39 2.31
CA ALA A 135 12.90 2.17 3.50
C ALA A 135 11.81 2.15 4.59
N GLU A 136 10.55 2.00 4.20
CA GLU A 136 9.38 1.91 5.10
C GLU A 136 9.10 0.47 5.59
N SER A 137 9.77 -0.53 5.02
CA SER A 137 9.56 -1.92 5.40
C SER A 137 10.14 -2.21 6.80
N PRO A 138 9.38 -2.86 7.72
CA PRO A 138 9.83 -3.14 9.08
C PRO A 138 11.00 -4.14 9.18
N ALA A 139 11.60 -4.55 8.06
CA ALA A 139 12.79 -5.39 8.02
C ALA A 139 14.04 -4.74 8.66
N GLY A 140 13.96 -3.48 9.09
CA GLY A 140 15.04 -2.76 9.77
C GLY A 140 15.17 -2.99 11.27
N GLU A 141 14.11 -3.35 12.02
CA GLU A 141 14.18 -3.47 13.49
C GLU A 141 13.24 -4.57 14.01
N GLU A 142 13.65 -5.83 13.85
CA GLU A 142 13.07 -6.95 14.59
C GLU A 142 13.75 -7.08 15.96
N GLU A 143 13.46 -6.16 16.89
CA GLU A 143 13.56 -6.46 18.32
C GLU A 143 12.13 -6.63 18.86
N ALA A 144 11.78 -7.89 19.15
CA ALA A 144 10.59 -8.20 19.92
C ALA A 144 10.62 -7.39 21.23
N PRO A 145 9.49 -6.79 21.67
CA PRO A 145 9.46 -6.13 22.96
C PRO A 145 9.76 -7.18 24.03
N GLU A 146 10.83 -6.97 24.80
CA GLU A 146 11.07 -7.72 26.03
C GLU A 146 9.85 -7.52 26.94
N ALA A 147 8.96 -8.51 26.97
CA ALA A 147 7.89 -8.54 27.94
C ALA A 147 8.53 -8.80 29.31
N ASP A 148 8.55 -7.75 30.14
CA ASP A 148 8.95 -7.81 31.54
C ASP A 148 8.11 -8.89 32.24
N LEU A 149 8.72 -10.06 32.43
CA LEU A 149 8.16 -11.23 33.09
C LEU A 149 8.05 -10.90 34.59
N GLN A 150 6.96 -10.23 34.98
CA GLN A 150 6.50 -10.30 36.36
C GLN A 150 5.93 -11.69 36.60
N VAL A 151 6.83 -12.56 37.04
CA VAL A 151 6.55 -13.89 37.58
C VAL A 151 5.54 -13.73 38.72
N GLY A 152 4.26 -13.96 38.39
CA GLY A 152 3.19 -14.10 39.35
C GLY A 152 3.48 -15.30 40.25
N ALA A 153 3.50 -15.03 41.55
CA ALA A 153 3.88 -15.95 42.60
C ALA A 153 3.18 -17.31 42.52
N VAL A 154 3.97 -18.35 42.75
CA VAL A 154 3.52 -19.70 43.12
C VAL A 154 2.60 -19.57 44.34
N VAL A 155 1.33 -19.91 44.16
CA VAL A 155 0.42 -20.21 45.27
C VAL A 155 0.66 -21.65 45.72
N ASN A 156 0.91 -21.75 47.02
CA ASN A 156 1.22 -22.97 47.79
C ASN A 156 -0.03 -23.87 47.94
#